data_AF-A0A2H6N2U5-F1
#
_entry.id   AF-A0A2H6N2U5-F1
#
_cell.length_a   1.000
_cell.length_b   1.000
_cell.length_c   1.000
_cell.angle_alpha   90.00
_cell.angle_beta   90.00
_cell.angle_gamma   90.00
#
_symmetry.space_group_name_H-M   'P 1'
#
loop_
_entity.id
_entity.type
_entity.pdbx_description
1 polymer ?
#
loop_
_entity_poly.entity_id
_entity_poly.type
_entity_poly.pdbx_seq_one_letter_code
_entity_poly.pdbx_strand_id
1 'polypeptide(L)'
;ELLKTKGQKGVPKASQNLIWTDQCSVAFKTLKQVFSQAPMLQHPKQNRKFIVQADASDVAVGAVLLQENESGNLQPCAFISKKFTPAERGWAVWEKEAFAVKWALG
;
A
#
# COMPACT_ATOMS: atom_id res chain seq x y z
N GLU A 1 -17.70 19.82 4.73
CA GLU A 1 -16.46 20.63 4.68
C GLU A 1 -15.26 19.72 4.80
N LEU A 2 -14.30 19.93 3.91
CA LEU A 2 -13.16 19.05 3.64
C LEU A 2 -12.07 19.25 4.69
N LEU A 3 -11.63 18.17 5.32
CA LEU A 3 -10.44 18.13 6.18
C LEU A 3 -9.19 18.41 5.34
N LYS A 4 -8.88 19.70 5.14
CA LYS A 4 -7.54 20.15 4.75
C LYS A 4 -6.61 19.96 5.95
N THR A 5 -6.00 18.79 6.10
CA THR A 5 -4.80 18.67 6.93
C THR A 5 -3.63 19.25 6.13
N LYS A 6 -3.36 20.53 6.39
CA LYS A 6 -2.15 21.23 5.95
C LYS A 6 -0.96 20.37 6.40
N GLY A 7 -0.19 19.84 5.46
CA GLY A 7 1.04 19.10 5.73
C GLY A 7 2.03 19.97 6.50
N GLN A 8 1.97 19.91 7.83
CA GLN A 8 3.05 20.39 8.67
C GLN A 8 4.22 19.43 8.44
N LYS A 9 5.32 19.93 7.89
CA LYS A 9 6.61 19.26 7.96
C LYS A 9 6.96 19.10 9.45
N GLY A 10 6.51 18.00 10.03
CA GLY A 10 6.80 17.65 11.41
C GLY A 10 8.29 17.41 11.53
N VAL A 11 8.96 18.23 12.33
CA VAL A 11 10.25 17.88 12.93
C VAL A 11 10.07 16.47 13.54
N PRO A 12 10.96 15.50 13.28
CA PRO A 12 10.84 14.19 13.89
C PRO A 12 10.85 14.39 15.40
N LYS A 13 9.69 14.17 16.05
CA LYS A 13 9.64 14.17 17.51
C LYS A 13 10.66 13.14 17.96
N ALA A 14 11.63 13.59 18.75
CA ALA A 14 12.62 12.74 19.40
C ALA A 14 11.91 11.49 19.93
N SER A 15 12.50 10.32 19.69
CA SER A 15 11.96 9.01 20.03
C SER A 15 11.41 9.01 21.46
N GLN A 16 10.12 9.24 21.59
CA GLN A 16 9.45 8.92 22.85
C GLN A 16 9.64 7.42 23.01
N ASN A 17 10.29 7.02 24.10
CA ASN A 17 10.44 5.61 24.42
C ASN A 17 9.05 4.99 24.44
N LEU A 18 8.75 4.21 23.41
CA LEU A 18 7.47 3.54 23.28
C LEU A 18 7.46 2.46 24.36
N ILE A 19 6.71 2.69 25.43
CA ILE A 19 6.58 1.74 26.54
C ILE A 19 5.82 0.54 26.00
N TRP A 20 6.54 -0.54 25.70
CA TRP A 20 5.97 -1.76 25.17
C TRP A 20 5.31 -2.54 26.31
N THR A 21 3.98 -2.49 26.39
CA THR A 21 3.20 -3.20 27.41
C THR A 21 2.78 -4.59 26.92
N ASP A 22 2.27 -5.42 27.82
CA ASP A 22 1.66 -6.70 27.46
C ASP A 22 0.47 -6.54 26.50
N GLN A 23 -0.29 -5.44 26.66
CA GLN A 23 -1.36 -5.09 25.74
C GLN A 23 -0.83 -4.80 24.32
N CYS A 24 0.31 -4.10 24.19
CA CYS A 24 0.99 -3.90 22.90
C CYS A 24 1.41 -5.23 22.28
N SER A 25 1.95 -6.16 23.08
CA SER A 25 2.33 -7.50 22.62
C SER A 25 1.13 -8.28 22.09
N VAL A 26 0.00 -8.27 22.80
CA VAL A 26 -1.24 -8.92 22.38
C VAL A 26 -1.76 -8.30 21.09
N ALA A 27 -1.90 -6.97 21.04
CA ALA A 27 -2.36 -6.26 19.86
C ALA A 27 -1.48 -6.54 18.62
N PHE A 28 -0.16 -6.54 18.80
CA PHE A 28 0.78 -6.84 17.72
C PHE A 28 0.68 -8.29 17.22
N LYS A 29 0.51 -9.26 18.13
CA LYS A 29 0.28 -10.67 17.77
C LYS A 29 -1.05 -10.83 17.02
N THR A 30 -2.11 -10.18 17.47
CA THR A 30 -3.41 -10.18 16.79
C THR A 30 -3.30 -9.60 15.39
N LEU A 31 -2.63 -8.45 15.22
CA LEU A 31 -2.40 -7.85 13.90
C LEU A 31 -1.63 -8.81 12.99
N LYS A 32 -0.56 -9.45 13.49
CA LYS A 32 0.16 -10.47 12.72
C LYS A 32 -0.74 -11.61 12.27
N GLN A 33 -1.60 -12.13 13.16
CA GLN A 33 -2.53 -13.20 12.82
C GLN A 33 -3.51 -12.76 11.74
N VAL A 34 -4.12 -11.58 11.88
CA VAL A 34 -5.05 -11.02 10.89
C VAL A 34 -4.35 -10.80 9.54
N PHE A 35 -3.13 -10.24 9.52
CA PHE A 35 -2.36 -10.09 8.29
C PHE A 35 -1.91 -11.43 7.69
N SER A 36 -1.68 -12.46 8.50
CA SER A 36 -1.34 -13.80 8.01
C SER A 36 -2.57 -14.52 7.43
N GLN A 37 -3.77 -14.12 7.86
CA GLN A 37 -5.04 -14.52 7.27
C GLN A 37 -5.42 -13.63 6.06
N ALA A 38 -4.42 -12.99 5.42
CA ALA A 38 -4.59 -12.12 4.27
C ALA A 38 -5.58 -12.69 3.25
N PRO A 39 -6.31 -11.82 2.51
CA PRO A 39 -7.26 -12.26 1.50
C PRO A 39 -6.55 -13.20 0.53
N MET A 40 -7.07 -14.43 0.42
CA MET A 40 -6.57 -15.41 -0.53
C MET A 40 -6.54 -14.76 -1.92
N LEU A 41 -5.38 -14.80 -2.57
CA LEU A 41 -5.26 -14.29 -3.92
C LEU A 41 -6.23 -15.05 -4.82
N GLN A 42 -7.08 -14.31 -5.52
CA GLN A 42 -7.99 -14.89 -6.49
C GLN A 42 -7.20 -15.32 -7.73
N HIS A 43 -7.46 -16.55 -8.19
CA HIS A 43 -6.89 -16.99 -9.46
C HIS A 43 -7.40 -16.10 -10.60
N PRO A 44 -6.51 -15.48 -11.39
CA PRO A 44 -6.90 -14.51 -12.40
C PRO A 44 -7.72 -15.17 -13.51
N LYS A 45 -8.93 -14.65 -13.76
CA LYS A 45 -9.82 -15.09 -14.84
C LYS A 45 -9.63 -14.17 -16.04
N GLN A 46 -9.00 -14.67 -17.11
CA GLN A 46 -8.66 -13.84 -18.28
C GLN A 46 -9.86 -13.25 -19.03
N ASN A 47 -11.04 -13.82 -18.86
CA ASN A 47 -12.29 -13.34 -19.46
C ASN A 47 -12.97 -12.22 -18.65
N ARG A 48 -12.37 -11.78 -17.55
CA ARG A 48 -12.90 -10.69 -16.71
C ARG A 48 -11.98 -9.49 -16.75
N LYS A 49 -12.57 -8.31 -16.54
CA LYS A 49 -11.81 -7.06 -16.45
C LYS A 49 -10.88 -7.09 -15.25
N PHE A 50 -9.66 -6.63 -15.47
CA PHE A 50 -8.71 -6.35 -14.41
C PHE A 50 -8.80 -4.88 -14.02
N ILE A 51 -8.65 -4.62 -12.73
CA ILE A 51 -8.56 -3.27 -12.17
C ILE A 51 -7.21 -3.17 -11.48
N VAL A 52 -6.47 -2.11 -11.79
CA VAL A 52 -5.19 -1.83 -11.14
C VAL A 52 -5.39 -0.64 -10.21
N GLN A 53 -4.98 -0.80 -8.96
CA GLN A 53 -4.79 0.30 -8.03
C GLN A 53 -3.30 0.43 -7.76
N ALA A 54 -2.74 1.61 -8.01
CA ALA A 54 -1.34 1.92 -7.82
C ALA A 54 -1.21 3.17 -6.95
N ASP A 55 -0.16 3.22 -6.14
CA ASP A 55 0.14 4.32 -5.24
C ASP A 55 1.66 4.44 -5.06
N ALA A 56 2.14 5.67 -4.90
CA ALA A 56 3.54 5.95 -4.64
C ALA A 56 3.73 6.69 -3.30
N SER A 57 4.74 6.23 -2.55
CA SER A 57 5.25 6.93 -1.37
C SER A 57 6.52 7.71 -1.71
N ASP A 58 7.10 8.40 -0.74
CA ASP A 58 8.40 9.06 -0.93
C ASP A 58 9.56 8.09 -1.21
N VAL A 59 9.41 6.80 -0.87
CA VAL A 59 10.53 5.84 -0.83
C VAL A 59 10.34 4.62 -1.73
N ALA A 60 9.10 4.34 -2.14
CA ALA A 60 8.74 3.14 -2.88
C ALA A 60 7.39 3.32 -3.57
N VAL A 61 7.11 2.40 -4.48
CA VAL A 61 5.86 2.31 -5.21
C VAL A 61 5.22 0.94 -5.01
N GLY A 62 3.88 0.89 -5.03
CA GLY A 62 3.11 -0.33 -4.89
C GLY A 62 1.91 -0.34 -5.81
N ALA A 63 1.49 -1.53 -6.22
CA ALA A 63 0.23 -1.71 -6.92
C ALA A 63 -0.41 -3.07 -6.59
N VAL A 64 -1.73 -3.12 -6.69
CA VAL A 64 -2.54 -4.33 -6.59
C VAL A 64 -3.35 -4.53 -7.87
N LEU A 65 -3.29 -5.75 -8.38
CA LEU A 65 -4.13 -6.22 -9.46
C LEU A 65 -5.39 -6.84 -8.85
N LEU A 66 -6.55 -6.33 -9.20
CA LEU A 66 -7.85 -6.70 -8.66
C LEU A 66 -8.77 -7.25 -9.77
N GLN A 67 -9.68 -8.13 -9.39
CA GLN A 67 -10.82 -8.54 -10.22
C GLN A 67 -12.09 -8.58 -9.40
N GLU A 68 -13.24 -8.32 -10.04
CA GLU A 68 -14.54 -8.54 -9.41
C GLU A 68 -14.86 -10.04 -9.35
N ASN A 69 -15.19 -10.50 -8.14
CA ASN A 69 -15.73 -11.84 -7.93
C ASN A 69 -17.19 -11.92 -8.39
N GLU A 70 -17.80 -13.10 -8.26
CA GLU A 70 -19.20 -13.33 -8.69
C GLU A 70 -20.23 -12.53 -7.89
N SER A 71 -19.85 -12.05 -6.71
CA SER A 71 -20.68 -11.18 -5.87
C SER A 71 -20.44 -9.68 -6.14
N GLY A 72 -19.60 -9.33 -7.12
CA GLY A 72 -19.26 -7.94 -7.46
C GLY A 72 -18.22 -7.29 -6.54
N ASN A 73 -17.60 -8.05 -5.63
CA ASN A 73 -16.56 -7.53 -4.73
C ASN A 73 -15.18 -7.64 -5.38
N LEU A 74 -14.36 -6.60 -5.23
CA LEU A 74 -12.97 -6.61 -5.69
C LEU A 74 -12.12 -7.54 -4.83
N GLN A 75 -11.45 -8.50 -5.46
CA GLN A 75 -10.50 -9.40 -4.84
C GLN A 75 -9.11 -9.24 -5.46
N PRO A 76 -8.04 -9.29 -4.65
CA PRO A 76 -6.67 -9.18 -5.16
C PRO A 76 -6.27 -10.47 -5.87
N CYS A 77 -5.70 -10.33 -7.07
CA CYS A 77 -5.06 -11.40 -7.83
C CYS A 77 -3.54 -11.39 -7.64
N ALA A 78 -2.93 -10.21 -7.53
CA ALA A 78 -1.51 -10.04 -7.32
C ALA A 78 -1.18 -8.71 -6.65
N PHE A 79 -0.05 -8.66 -5.95
CA PHE A 79 0.55 -7.44 -5.42
C PHE A 79 1.95 -7.29 -6.00
N ILE A 80 2.31 -6.06 -6.37
CA ILE A 80 3.67 -5.74 -6.79
C ILE A 80 4.15 -4.50 -6.03
N SER A 81 5.45 -4.44 -5.77
CA SER A 81 6.05 -3.26 -5.18
C SER A 81 7.51 -3.13 -5.61
N LYS A 82 8.01 -1.90 -5.62
CA LYS A 82 9.40 -1.59 -5.93
C LYS A 82 9.88 -0.44 -5.04
N LYS A 83 11.04 -0.62 -4.42
CA LYS A 83 11.72 0.47 -3.70
C LYS A 83 12.39 1.42 -4.68
N PHE A 84 12.28 2.72 -4.44
CA PHE A 84 12.95 3.72 -5.26
C PHE A 84 14.46 3.73 -5.04
N THR A 85 15.19 3.83 -6.15
CA THR A 85 16.62 4.16 -6.13
C THR A 85 16.83 5.59 -5.58
N PRO A 86 18.05 5.96 -5.16
CA PRO A 86 18.33 7.31 -4.68
C PRO A 86 17.93 8.41 -5.68
N ALA A 87 18.10 8.16 -6.98
CA ALA A 87 17.68 9.09 -8.02
C ALA A 87 16.14 9.20 -8.11
N GLU A 88 15.44 8.07 -8.10
CA GLU A 88 13.98 8.00 -8.21
C GLU A 88 13.27 8.67 -7.01
N ARG A 89 13.88 8.69 -5.82
CA ARG A 89 13.31 9.39 -4.66
C ARG A 89 13.25 10.91 -4.84
N GLY A 90 14.13 11.46 -5.67
CA GLY A 90 14.20 12.89 -5.98
C GLY A 90 13.14 13.37 -6.97
N TRP A 91 12.37 12.46 -7.58
CA TRP A 91 11.29 12.81 -8.49
C TRP A 91 10.17 13.60 -7.80
N ALA A 92 9.47 14.42 -8.57
CA ALA A 92 8.26 15.08 -8.11
C ALA A 92 7.15 14.05 -7.84
N VAL A 93 6.18 14.41 -7.00
CA VAL A 93 5.10 13.50 -6.59
C VAL A 93 4.35 12.95 -7.81
N TRP A 94 3.97 13.80 -8.76
CA TRP A 94 3.25 13.36 -9.96
C TRP A 94 4.08 12.42 -10.86
N GLU A 95 5.41 12.55 -10.88
CA GLU A 95 6.28 11.63 -11.62
C GLU A 95 6.31 10.26 -10.94
N LYS A 96 6.33 10.24 -9.60
CA LYS A 96 6.25 9.00 -8.81
C LYS A 96 4.92 8.28 -9.02
N GLU A 97 3.80 9.02 -9.01
CA GLU A 97 2.47 8.45 -9.30
C GLU A 97 2.38 7.91 -10.74
N ALA A 98 2.87 8.67 -11.73
CA ALA A 98 2.90 8.21 -13.12
C ALA A 98 3.77 6.96 -13.28
N PHE A 99 4.92 6.91 -12.58
CA PHE A 99 5.77 5.73 -12.54
C PHE A 99 5.06 4.54 -11.90
N ALA A 100 4.23 4.75 -10.87
CA ALA A 100 3.43 3.68 -10.25
C ALA A 100 2.51 2.98 -11.24
N VAL A 101 1.77 3.77 -12.02
CA VAL A 101 0.89 3.23 -13.07
C VAL A 101 1.71 2.51 -14.13
N LYS A 102 2.80 3.12 -14.60
CA LYS A 102 3.69 2.51 -15.62
C LYS A 102 4.31 1.20 -15.13
N TRP A 103 4.72 1.14 -13.87
CA TRP A 103 5.29 -0.05 -13.25
C TRP A 103 4.26 -1.15 -13.06
N ALA A 104 2.99 -0.79 -12.82
CA ALA A 104 1.91 -1.77 -12.67
C ALA A 104 1.44 -2.40 -13.99
N LEU A 105 1.69 -1.75 -15.12
CA LEU A 105 1.26 -2.21 -16.44
C LEU A 105 2.38 -2.86 -17.27
N GLY A 106 3.63 -2.74 -16.85
CA GLY A 106 4.82 -3.21 -17.59
C GLY A 106 5.43 -4.45 -16.95
#